data_AF-A0A7C4A665-F1
#
_entry.id   AF-A0A7C4A665-F1
#
_cell.length_a   1.000
_cell.length_b   1.000
_cell.length_c   1.000
_cell.angle_alpha   90.00
_cell.angle_beta   90.00
_cell.angle_gamma   90.00
#
_symmetry.space_group_name_H-M   'P 1'
#
loop_
_entity.id
_entity.type
_entity.pdbx_description
1 polymer ?
#
loop_
_entity_poly.entity_id
_entity_poly.type
_entity_poly.pdbx_seq_one_letter_code
_entity_poly.pdbx_strand_id
1 'polypeptide(L)'
;MARGEKKGQMTVSEAGKRGGETTSEKYGHTFYEEIGKKGGKTTSQRYGPSFYEEIGAKGGKTTSKKYGHEFYEEIGHKGGQKVRELIERGKASGR
;
A
#
# COMPACT_ATOMS: atom_id res chain seq x y z
N MET A 1 -8.16 -1.44 -56.16
CA MET A 1 -7.59 -2.16 -55.01
C MET A 1 -8.14 -1.53 -53.74
N ALA A 2 -9.10 -2.17 -53.08
CA ALA A 2 -9.68 -1.65 -51.84
C ALA A 2 -8.72 -1.92 -50.67
N ARG A 3 -8.11 -0.88 -50.11
CA ARG A 3 -7.41 -0.97 -48.82
C ARG A 3 -8.48 -1.14 -47.74
N GLY A 4 -8.70 -2.38 -47.32
CA GLY A 4 -9.46 -2.67 -46.12
C GLY A 4 -8.72 -2.09 -44.92
N GLU A 5 -9.28 -1.06 -44.31
CA GLU A 5 -8.81 -0.49 -43.06
C GLU A 5 -8.88 -1.57 -41.98
N LYS A 6 -7.72 -2.13 -41.60
CA LYS A 6 -7.63 -2.91 -40.37
C LYS A 6 -7.85 -1.94 -39.21
N LYS A 7 -9.10 -1.79 -38.77
CA LYS A 7 -9.42 -1.23 -37.45
C LYS A 7 -8.45 -1.84 -36.45
N GLY A 8 -7.57 -1.02 -35.87
CA GLY A 8 -6.56 -1.49 -34.93
C GLY A 8 -7.25 -2.30 -33.84
N GLN A 9 -6.98 -3.60 -33.79
CA GLN A 9 -7.53 -4.46 -32.76
C GLN A 9 -6.90 -4.02 -31.44
N MET A 10 -7.73 -3.59 -30.50
CA MET A 10 -7.31 -3.28 -29.14
C MET A 10 -6.72 -4.54 -28.50
N THR A 11 -5.58 -4.40 -27.83
CA THR A 11 -4.97 -5.50 -27.08
C THR A 11 -5.77 -5.79 -25.80
N VAL A 12 -5.62 -7.00 -25.26
CA VAL A 12 -6.27 -7.39 -23.98
C VAL A 12 -5.83 -6.47 -22.83
N SER A 13 -4.57 -6.04 -22.82
CA SER A 13 -4.05 -5.11 -21.81
C SER A 13 -4.70 -3.74 -21.90
N GLU A 14 -4.84 -3.19 -23.11
CA GLU A 14 -5.53 -1.92 -23.34
C GLU A 14 -7.01 -1.99 -22.99
N ALA A 15 -7.68 -3.10 -23.31
CA ALA A 15 -9.07 -3.33 -22.90
C ALA A 15 -9.22 -3.38 -21.37
N GLY A 16 -8.31 -4.07 -20.68
CA GLY A 16 -8.28 -4.13 -19.22
C GLY A 16 -8.05 -2.77 -18.58
N LYS A 17 -7.09 -1.99 -19.10
CA LYS A 17 -6.82 -0.62 -18.63
C LYS A 17 -8.04 0.28 -18.81
N ARG A 18 -8.63 0.32 -20.01
CA ARG A 18 -9.82 1.15 -20.30
C ARG A 18 -11.02 0.75 -19.45
N GLY A 19 -11.20 -0.55 -19.20
CA GLY A 19 -12.25 -1.05 -18.30
C GLY A 19 -12.04 -0.61 -16.84
N GLY A 20 -10.79 -0.64 -16.36
CA GLY A 20 -10.41 -0.12 -15.05
C GLY A 20 -10.65 1.37 -14.92
N GLU A 21 -10.22 2.16 -15.91
CA GLU A 21 -10.44 3.62 -15.96
C GLU A 21 -11.93 3.96 -15.93
N THR A 22 -12.74 3.31 -16.78
CA THR A 22 -14.20 3.51 -16.82
C THR A 22 -14.86 3.16 -15.50
N THR A 23 -14.43 2.08 -14.86
CA THR A 23 -14.94 1.67 -13.54
C THR A 23 -14.56 2.69 -12.47
N SER A 24 -13.32 3.17 -12.50
CA SER A 24 -12.83 4.17 -11.55
C SER A 24 -13.57 5.50 -11.68
N GLU A 25 -13.82 5.96 -12.91
CA GLU A 25 -14.62 7.16 -13.17
C GLU A 25 -16.06 7.02 -12.69
N LYS A 26 -16.67 5.85 -12.91
CA LYS A 26 -18.07 5.60 -12.55
C LYS A 26 -18.30 5.52 -11.04
N TYR A 27 -17.40 4.87 -10.31
CA TYR A 27 -17.62 4.51 -8.90
C TYR A 27 -16.78 5.35 -7.91
N GLY A 28 -15.66 5.93 -8.34
CA GLY A 28 -14.84 6.81 -7.52
C GLY A 28 -14.16 6.13 -6.32
N HIS A 29 -13.53 6.95 -5.47
CA HIS A 29 -12.72 6.50 -4.33
C HIS A 29 -13.53 5.74 -3.27
N THR A 30 -14.73 6.22 -2.94
CA THR A 30 -15.57 5.65 -1.87
C THR A 30 -15.90 4.18 -2.14
N PHE A 31 -16.19 3.83 -3.39
CA PHE A 31 -16.42 2.45 -3.78
C PHE A 31 -15.22 1.53 -3.48
N TYR A 32 -14.00 1.95 -3.85
CA TYR A 32 -12.79 1.16 -3.58
C TYR A 32 -12.50 1.04 -2.08
N GLU A 33 -12.77 2.10 -1.33
CA GLU A 33 -12.65 2.06 0.13
C GLU A 33 -13.62 1.04 0.74
N GLU A 34 -14.89 1.04 0.33
CA GLU A 34 -15.91 0.10 0.82
C GLU A 34 -15.57 -1.35 0.49
N ILE A 35 -15.20 -1.65 -0.77
CA ILE A 35 -14.83 -3.03 -1.14
C ILE A 35 -13.53 -3.47 -0.44
N GLY A 36 -12.59 -2.55 -0.21
CA GLY A 36 -11.37 -2.81 0.56
C GLY A 36 -11.69 -3.14 2.02
N LYS A 37 -12.53 -2.33 2.67
CA LYS A 37 -13.04 -2.58 4.04
C LYS A 37 -13.75 -3.93 4.13
N LYS A 38 -14.63 -4.24 3.16
CA LYS A 38 -15.35 -5.51 3.11
C LYS A 38 -14.40 -6.70 2.99
N GLY A 39 -13.44 -6.63 2.05
CA GLY A 39 -12.42 -7.66 1.88
C GLY A 39 -11.57 -7.86 3.13
N GLY A 40 -11.11 -6.78 3.75
CA GLY A 40 -10.35 -6.82 5.00
C GLY A 40 -11.13 -7.46 6.15
N LYS A 41 -12.42 -7.11 6.32
CA LYS A 41 -13.30 -7.71 7.33
C LYS A 41 -13.48 -9.21 7.09
N THR A 42 -13.72 -9.62 5.85
CA THR A 42 -13.87 -11.04 5.50
C THR A 42 -12.58 -11.84 5.76
N THR A 43 -11.42 -11.30 5.37
CA THR A 43 -10.11 -11.93 5.65
C THR A 43 -9.88 -12.05 7.16
N SER A 44 -10.11 -10.97 7.91
CA SER A 44 -9.94 -10.95 9.36
C SER A 44 -10.83 -11.99 10.06
N GLN A 45 -12.10 -12.09 9.66
CA GLN A 45 -13.03 -13.09 10.20
C GLN A 45 -12.62 -14.53 9.85
N ARG A 46 -12.08 -14.75 8.65
CA ARG A 46 -11.70 -16.09 8.18
C ARG A 46 -10.43 -16.60 8.88
N TYR A 47 -9.43 -15.75 9.05
CA TYR A 47 -8.08 -16.19 9.44
C TYR A 47 -7.70 -15.81 10.87
N GLY A 48 -8.38 -14.83 11.47
CA GLY A 48 -8.14 -14.42 12.85
C GLY A 48 -6.75 -13.79 13.09
N PRO A 49 -6.41 -13.52 14.37
CA PRO A 49 -5.17 -12.81 14.74
C PRO A 49 -3.88 -13.56 14.39
N SER A 50 -3.85 -14.89 14.55
CA SER A 50 -2.66 -15.71 14.33
C SER A 50 -2.11 -15.61 12.89
N PHE A 51 -3.00 -15.41 11.92
CA PHE A 51 -2.59 -15.17 10.53
C PHE A 51 -1.79 -13.87 10.37
N TYR A 52 -2.22 -12.79 11.01
CA TYR A 52 -1.51 -11.51 10.95
C TYR A 52 -0.18 -11.57 11.70
N GLU A 53 -0.11 -12.31 12.80
CA GLU A 53 1.14 -12.59 13.51
C GLU A 53 2.13 -13.33 12.62
N GLU A 54 1.69 -14.40 11.94
CA GLU A 54 2.54 -15.20 11.05
C GLU A 54 3.08 -14.37 9.87
N ILE A 55 2.21 -13.67 9.14
CA ILE A 55 2.64 -12.85 7.99
C ILE A 55 3.51 -11.68 8.44
N GLY A 56 3.24 -11.10 9.61
CA GLY A 56 4.05 -10.04 10.22
C GLY A 56 5.45 -10.56 10.57
N ALA A 57 5.55 -11.71 11.23
CA ALA A 57 6.82 -12.36 11.55
C ALA A 57 7.61 -12.72 10.28
N LYS A 58 6.93 -13.23 9.24
CA LYS A 58 7.56 -13.54 7.96
C LYS A 58 8.09 -12.29 7.25
N GLY A 59 7.32 -11.21 7.25
CA GLY A 59 7.75 -9.90 6.73
C GLY A 59 8.95 -9.36 7.48
N GLY A 60 8.90 -9.36 8.82
CA GLY A 60 9.99 -8.91 9.69
C GLY A 60 11.28 -9.70 9.48
N LYS A 61 11.21 -11.04 9.41
CA LYS A 61 12.37 -11.89 9.10
C LYS A 61 12.96 -11.58 7.72
N THR A 62 12.12 -11.31 6.72
CA THR A 62 12.57 -10.97 5.36
C THR A 62 13.30 -9.63 5.35
N THR A 63 12.70 -8.61 5.96
CA THR A 63 13.31 -7.28 6.10
C THR A 63 14.64 -7.35 6.86
N SER A 64 14.67 -8.07 7.99
CA SER A 64 15.87 -8.23 8.80
C SER A 64 17.01 -8.91 8.02
N LYS A 65 16.72 -9.98 7.29
CA LYS A 65 17.71 -10.64 6.41
C LYS A 65 18.20 -9.73 5.29
N LYS A 66 17.33 -8.88 4.73
CA LYS A 66 17.66 -8.00 3.60
C LYS A 66 18.56 -6.84 4.02
N TYR A 67 18.29 -6.22 5.17
CA TYR A 67 18.90 -4.94 5.54
C TYR A 67 19.88 -5.02 6.72
N GLY A 68 19.89 -6.12 7.48
CA GLY A 68 20.85 -6.31 8.57
C GLY A 68 20.67 -5.32 9.74
N HIS A 69 21.67 -5.28 10.63
CA HIS A 69 21.63 -4.52 11.87
C HIS A 69 21.71 -3.00 11.66
N GLU A 70 22.59 -2.54 10.77
CA GLU A 70 22.83 -1.10 10.52
C GLU A 70 21.55 -0.36 10.11
N PHE A 71 20.67 -1.01 9.37
CA PHE A 71 19.37 -0.46 9.04
C PHE A 71 18.50 -0.17 10.27
N TYR A 72 18.47 -1.08 11.25
CA TYR A 72 17.71 -0.88 12.48
C TYR A 72 18.34 0.20 13.38
N GLU A 73 19.67 0.28 13.39
CA GLU A 73 20.38 1.36 14.07
C GLU A 73 20.03 2.72 13.45
N GLU A 74 20.08 2.84 12.12
CA GLU A 74 19.78 4.08 11.41
C GLU A 74 18.34 4.55 11.66
N ILE A 75 17.35 3.66 11.50
CA ILE A 75 15.94 4.02 11.74
C ILE A 75 15.68 4.33 13.22
N GLY A 76 16.37 3.65 14.14
CA GLY A 76 16.29 3.93 15.57
C GLY A 76 16.84 5.31 15.91
N HIS A 77 18.02 5.65 15.35
CA HIS A 77 18.63 6.96 15.50
C HIS A 77 17.74 8.07 14.91
N LYS A 78 17.21 7.89 13.70
CA LYS A 78 16.25 8.82 13.08
C LYS A 78 15.00 9.03 13.94
N GLY A 79 14.45 7.94 14.49
CA GLY A 79 13.31 8.01 15.41
C GLY A 79 13.63 8.80 16.68
N GLY A 80 14.78 8.54 17.30
CA GLY A 80 15.24 9.26 18.49
C GLY A 80 15.45 10.76 18.24
N GLN A 81 16.06 11.12 17.10
CA GLN A 81 16.20 12.52 16.69
C GLN A 81 14.83 13.20 16.52
N LYS A 82 13.86 12.50 15.92
CA LYS A 82 12.50 13.06 15.75
C LYS A 82 11.82 13.30 17.09
N VAL A 83 11.95 12.38 18.04
CA VAL A 83 11.42 12.55 19.40
C VAL A 83 12.05 13.76 20.09
N ARG A 84 13.38 13.94 19.97
CA ARG A 84 14.08 15.10 20.53
C ARG A 84 13.54 16.41 19.95
N GLU A 85 13.43 16.50 18.62
CA GLU A 85 12.89 17.69 17.92
C GLU A 85 11.48 18.05 18.41
N LEU A 86 10.61 17.06 18.57
CA LEU A 86 9.24 17.27 19.05
C LEU A 86 9.20 17.79 20.48
N ILE A 87 10.07 17.30 21.35
CA ILE A 87 10.20 17.78 22.74
C ILE A 87 10.69 19.23 22.76
N GLU A 88 11.70 19.56 21.96
CA GLU A 88 12.24 20.92 21.87
C GLU A 88 11.19 21.91 21.36
N ARG A 89 10.46 21.54 20.30
CA ARG A 89 9.33 22.33 19.79
C ARG A 89 8.26 22.52 20.86
N GLY A 90 7.86 21.47 21.57
CA GLY A 90 6.85 21.58 22.64
C GLY A 90 7.29 22.52 23.77
N LYS A 91 8.57 22.49 24.16
CA LYS A 91 9.14 23.41 25.16
C LYS A 91 9.19 24.86 24.67
N ALA A 92 9.42 25.07 23.38
CA ALA A 92 9.44 26.41 22.77
C ALA A 92 8.04 27.00 22.59
N SER A 93 7.05 26.18 22.26
CA SER A 93 5.64 26.61 22.08
C SER A 93 4.90 26.87 23.41
N GLY A 94 5.42 26.36 24.52
CA GLY A 94 4.85 26.54 25.86
C GLY A 94 5.45 27.70 26.66
N ARG A 95 6.28 28.55 26.04
CA ARG A 95 6.83 29.78 26.61
C ARG A 95 6.14 31.00 26.05
#